data_AF-A0A9J5XRT3-F1
#
_entry.id   AF-A0A9J5XRT3-F1
#
_cell.length_a   1.000
_cell.length_b   1.000
_cell.length_c   1.000
_cell.angle_alpha   90.00
_cell.angle_beta   90.00
_cell.angle_gamma   90.00
#
_symmetry.space_group_name_H-M   'P 1'
#
loop_
_entity.id
_entity.type
_entity.pdbx_description
1 polymer ?
#
loop_
_entity_poly.entity_id
_entity_poly.type
_entity_poly.pdbx_seq_one_letter_code
_entity_poly.pdbx_strand_id
1 'polypeptide(L)' 'MKCENIPQQVDDSVDCSLYTCSFDEYVCRGDMNISMSIFYSENLRLRYGALLWDYGKRKIDTGAVSENEDSGKGG' A
#
# COMPACT_ATOMS: atom_id res chain seq x y z
N MET A 1 23.62 7.85 -14.22
CA MET A 1 23.32 6.41 -14.15
C MET A 1 21.84 6.24 -14.45
N LYS A 2 21.48 5.79 -15.66
CA LYS A 2 20.10 5.38 -15.96
C LYS A 2 19.99 3.91 -15.56
N CYS A 3 19.08 3.58 -14.66
CA CYS A 3 18.67 2.19 -14.48
C CYS A 3 17.83 1.80 -15.68
N GLU A 4 18.50 1.36 -16.75
CA GLU A 4 17.84 0.77 -17.89
C GLU A 4 17.11 -0.49 -17.38
N ASN A 5 15.81 -0.59 -17.64
CA ASN A 5 14.87 -1.64 -17.21
C ASN A 5 14.14 -1.45 -15.86
N ILE A 6 14.28 -0.32 -15.16
CA ILE A 6 13.40 -0.02 -14.01
C ILE A 6 12.26 0.91 -14.47
N PRO A 7 10.97 0.50 -14.33
CA PRO A 7 9.85 1.40 -14.58
C PRO A 7 9.99 2.69 -13.78
N GLN A 8 9.98 3.82 -14.47
CA GLN A 8 9.99 5.14 -13.85
C GLN A 8 8.63 5.79 -14.03
N GLN A 9 8.21 6.57 -13.04
CA GLN A 9 7.04 7.43 -13.18
C GLN A 9 7.22 8.39 -14.37
N VAL A 10 6.14 8.64 -15.10
CA VAL A 10 6.14 9.68 -16.13
C VAL A 10 6.18 11.06 -15.49
N ASP A 11 6.82 12.01 -16.16
CA ASP A 11 6.82 13.41 -15.74
C ASP A 11 5.37 13.90 -15.55
N ASP A 12 5.13 14.69 -14.51
CA ASP A 12 3.82 15.18 -14.04
C ASP A 12 2.86 14.14 -13.41
N SER A 13 3.32 12.90 -13.17
CA SER A 13 2.56 11.93 -12.39
C SER A 13 2.61 12.22 -10.88
N VAL A 14 1.46 12.11 -10.20
CA VAL A 14 1.35 12.16 -8.73
C VAL A 14 1.52 10.78 -8.07
N ASP A 15 1.89 9.76 -8.84
CA ASP A 15 1.91 8.37 -8.41
C ASP A 15 3.29 7.93 -7.85
N CYS A 16 4.19 8.85 -7.51
CA CYS A 16 5.58 8.56 -7.11
C CYS A 16 5.69 7.50 -6.00
N SER A 17 4.77 7.56 -5.03
CA SER A 17 4.69 6.61 -3.91
C SER A 17 4.25 5.22 -4.38
N LEU A 18 3.37 5.13 -5.37
CA LEU A 18 2.90 3.85 -5.92
C LEU A 18 4.02 3.13 -6.67
N TYR A 19 4.84 3.87 -7.42
CA TYR A 19 6.03 3.30 -8.06
C TYR A 19 7.04 2.81 -7.01
N THR A 20 7.25 3.58 -5.94
CA THR A 20 8.17 3.19 -4.85
C THR A 20 7.69 1.95 -4.11
N CYS A 21 6.43 1.88 -3.70
CA CYS A 21 5.87 0.72 -3.00
C CYS A 21 5.91 -0.55 -3.86
N SER A 22 5.63 -0.41 -5.15
CA SER A 22 5.65 -1.55 -6.08
C SER A 22 7.07 -2.02 -6.37
N PHE A 23 8.04 -1.11 -6.40
CA PHE A 23 9.46 -1.46 -6.47
C PHE A 23 9.95 -2.16 -5.20
N ASP A 24 9.52 -1.73 -4.02
CA ASP A 24 9.83 -2.39 -2.76
C ASP A 24 9.22 -3.80 -2.67
N GLU A 25 7.95 -3.96 -3.10
CA GLU A 25 7.29 -5.27 -3.21
C GLU A 25 8.05 -6.20 -4.19
N TYR A 26 8.55 -5.65 -5.30
CA TYR A 26 9.40 -6.37 -6.26
C TYR A 26 10.69 -6.89 -5.60
N VAL A 27 11.43 -6.03 -4.89
CA VAL A 27 12.67 -6.43 -4.22
C VAL A 27 12.39 -7.47 -3.12
N CYS A 28 11.34 -7.26 -2.34
CA CYS A 28 11.00 -8.12 -1.20
C CYS A 28 10.46 -9.50 -1.61
N ARG A 29 9.73 -9.61 -2.73
CA ARG A 29 9.21 -10.89 -3.24
C ARG A 29 10.23 -11.69 -4.05
N GLY A 30 11.31 -11.06 -4.51
CA GLY A 30 12.38 -11.69 -5.29
C GLY A 30 11.98 -12.08 -6.72
N ASP A 31 10.85 -11.56 -7.21
CA ASP A 31 10.27 -11.96 -8.49
C ASP A 31 10.72 -10.99 -9.60
N MET A 32 11.78 -11.36 -10.32
CA MET A 32 12.45 -10.49 -11.30
C MET A 32 11.70 -10.31 -12.62
N ASN A 33 10.55 -10.96 -12.81
CA ASN A 33 9.83 -11.02 -14.08
C ASN A 33 8.52 -10.22 -14.04
N ILE A 34 8.58 -8.94 -13.67
CA ILE A 34 7.41 -8.06 -13.71
C ILE A 34 7.32 -7.43 -15.10
N SER A 35 6.30 -7.85 -15.85
CA SER A 35 5.97 -7.17 -17.09
C SER A 35 5.60 -5.71 -16.80
N MET A 36 6.25 -4.79 -17.53
CA MET A 36 5.90 -3.36 -17.58
C MET A 36 4.43 -3.12 -17.92
N SER A 37 3.76 -4.11 -18.54
CA SER A 37 2.31 -4.08 -18.79
C SER A 37 1.46 -4.23 -17.53
N ILE A 38 2.05 -4.46 -16.35
CA ILE A 38 1.32 -4.63 -15.08
C ILE A 38 1.30 -3.32 -14.28
N PHE A 39 2.21 -2.39 -14.60
CA PHE A 39 2.34 -1.08 -13.94
C PHE A 39 1.34 -0.05 -14.48
N TYR A 40 0.05 -0.39 -14.45
CA TYR A 40 -1.01 0.60 -14.64
C TYR A 40 -1.27 1.29 -13.29
N SER A 41 -0.96 2.59 -13.22
CA SER A 41 -1.13 3.36 -11.98
C SER A 41 -2.57 3.31 -11.43
N GLU A 42 -3.56 3.19 -12.31
CA GLU A 42 -4.96 2.94 -11.94
C GLU A 42 -5.16 1.64 -11.14
N ASN A 43 -4.57 0.54 -11.60
CA ASN A 43 -4.66 -0.76 -10.91
C ASN A 43 -3.96 -0.72 -9.55
N LEU A 44 -2.81 -0.04 -9.48
CA LEU A 44 -2.08 0.16 -8.23
C LEU A 44 -2.88 1.02 -7.25
N ARG A 45 -3.51 2.11 -7.70
CA ARG A 45 -4.41 2.93 -6.87
C ARG A 45 -5.57 2.12 -6.31
N LEU A 46 -6.21 1.29 -7.14
CA LEU A 46 -7.31 0.43 -6.69
C LEU A 46 -6.84 -0.58 -5.65
N ARG A 47 -5.72 -1.28 -5.89
CA ARG A 47 -5.17 -2.29 -4.97
C ARG A 47 -4.78 -1.68 -3.63
N TYR A 48 -3.97 -0.63 -3.65
CA TYR A 48 -3.51 0.01 -2.41
C TYR A 48 -4.64 0.76 -1.70
N GLY A 49 -5.58 1.35 -2.44
CA GLY A 49 -6.79 1.96 -1.86
C GLY A 49 -7.65 0.95 -1.10
N ALA A 50 -7.88 -0.24 -1.67
CA ALA A 50 -8.61 -1.32 -0.99
C ALA A 50 -7.90 -1.82 0.27
N LEU A 51 -6.56 -1.98 0.21
CA LEU A 51 -5.76 -2.41 1.37
C LEU A 51 -5.78 -1.37 2.50
N LEU A 52 -5.64 -0.09 2.17
CA LEU A 52 -5.68 1.00 3.16
C LEU A 52 -7.07 1.12 3.79
N TRP A 53 -8.13 0.97 2.99
CA TRP A 53 -9.50 0.95 3.48
C TRP A 53 -9.73 -0.19 4.48
N ASP A 54 -9.37 -1.42 4.11
CA ASP A 54 -9.49 -2.59 5.00
C ASP A 54 -8.70 -2.41 6.29
N TYR A 55 -7.45 -1.94 6.20
CA TYR A 55 -6.62 -1.67 7.37
C TYR A 55 -7.23 -0.61 8.29
N GLY A 56 -7.72 0.51 7.72
CA GLY A 56 -8.41 1.57 8.48
C GLY A 56 -9.65 1.04 9.18
N LYS A 57 -10.45 0.23 8.48
CA LYS A 57 -11.63 -0.45 9.04
C LYS A 57 -11.26 -1.35 10.22
N ARG A 58 -10.29 -2.24 10.07
CA ARG A 58 -9.81 -3.11 11.15
C ARG A 58 -9.28 -2.33 12.35
N LYS A 59 -8.58 -1.21 12.12
CA LYS A 59 -8.10 -0.36 13.22
C LYS A 59 -9.23 0.32 13.98
N ILE A 60 -10.24 0.84 13.28
CA ILE A 60 -11.43 1.41 13.94
C ILE A 60 -12.13 0.33 14.76
N ASP A 61 -12.35 -0.85 14.18
CA ASP A 61 -13.03 -1.94 14.86
C ASP A 61 -12.22 -2.44 16.08
N THR A 62 -10.89 -2.53 15.97
CA THR A 62 -10.01 -2.91 17.11
C THR A 62 -9.95 -1.83 18.19
N GLY A 63 -9.90 -0.55 17.80
CA GLY A 63 -9.92 0.58 18.74
C GLY A 63 -11.25 0.65 19.51
N ALA A 64 -12.37 0.44 18.82
CA ALA A 64 -13.70 0.34 19.41
C ALA A 64 -13.83 -0.86 20.37
N VAL A 65 -13.13 -1.97 20.10
CA VAL A 65 -13.07 -3.11 21.03
C VAL A 65 -12.30 -2.74 22.31
N SER A 66 -11.25 -1.91 22.24
CA SER A 66 -10.47 -1.52 23.43
C SER A 66 -11.17 -0.52 24.36
N GLU A 67 -12.02 0.38 23.83
CA GLU A 67 -12.77 1.34 24.65
C GLU A 67 -13.92 0.71 25.46
N ASN A 68 -14.36 -0.50 25.09
CA ASN A 68 -15.48 -1.18 25.74
C ASN A 68 -15.08 -2.05 26.95
N GLU A 69 -13.78 -2.24 27.22
CA GLU A 69 -13.31 -3.00 28.41
C GLU A 69 -12.98 -2.12 29.63
N ASP A 70 -13.08 -0.79 29.54
CA ASP A 70 -12.98 0.11 30.71
C ASP A 70 -14.34 0.30 31.40
N SER A 71 -14.92 -0.81 31.86
CA SER A 71 -16.03 -0.80 32.82
C SER A 71 -15.66 -1.60 34.08
N GLY A 72 -14.47 -1.32 34.61
CA GLY A 72 -13.96 -1.86 35.88
C GLY A 72 -14.13 -0.86 37.02
N LYS A 73 -15.25 -0.94 37.74
CA LYS A 73 -15.61 -0.25 39.00
C LYS A 73 -14.41 0.09 39.91
N GLY A 74 -14.14 1.38 40.12
CA GLY A 74 -13.52 1.89 41.35
C GLY A 74 -14.64 2.33 42.31
N GLY A 75 -14.75 1.62 43.44
CA GLY A 75 -15.68 1.94 44.54
C GLY A 75 -15.16 3.01 45.49
#